data_AF-A0A160VC30-F1
#
_entry.id   AF-A0A160VC30-F1
#
_cell.length_a   1.000
_cell.length_b   1.000
_cell.length_c   1.000
_cell.angle_alpha   90.00
_cell.angle_beta   90.00
_cell.angle_gamma   90.00
#
_symmetry.space_group_name_H-M   'P 1'
#
loop_
_entity.id
_entity.type
_entity.pdbx_description
1 polymer ?
#
loop_
_entity_poly.entity_id
_entity_poly.type
_entity_poly.pdbx_seq_one_letter_code
_entity_poly.pdbx_strand_id
1 'polypeptide(L)'
;MHLAGIPFGPFIGGYYGITSAKDSSSSPGRKAFIFGIWTGVLMGVVLAIAGVIATIVSGVMPLLIWGGVWVFTFYYATMSGLGAWYSELKVRD
;
A
#
# COMPACT_ATOMS: atom_id res chain seq x y z
N MET A 1 5.37 -24.75 -12.55
CA MET A 1 4.27 -23.79 -12.83
C MET A 1 3.43 -23.63 -11.56
N HIS A 2 2.79 -22.47 -11.37
CA HIS A 2 2.03 -21.94 -10.20
C HIS A 2 2.91 -21.15 -9.21
N LEU A 3 3.03 -19.81 -9.18
CA LEU A 3 2.19 -18.70 -9.67
C LEU A 3 0.70 -18.81 -9.29
N ALA A 4 0.45 -19.36 -8.09
CA ALA A 4 -0.86 -19.30 -7.45
C ALA A 4 -0.72 -18.46 -6.16
N GLY A 5 -0.84 -17.14 -6.28
CA GLY A 5 -1.19 -16.32 -5.12
C GLY A 5 -0.78 -14.86 -5.11
N ILE A 6 0.50 -14.49 -5.31
CA ILE A 6 0.90 -13.08 -5.08
C ILE A 6 1.97 -12.63 -6.08
N PRO A 7 1.60 -12.26 -7.31
CA PRO A 7 2.57 -11.65 -8.21
C PRO A 7 2.84 -10.16 -7.89
N PHE A 8 2.02 -9.46 -7.09
CA PHE A 8 2.19 -8.03 -6.84
C PHE A 8 1.69 -7.60 -5.45
N GLY A 9 2.53 -7.75 -4.42
CA GLY A 9 2.27 -7.11 -3.14
C GLY A 9 2.51 -5.59 -3.21
N PRO A 10 1.96 -4.80 -2.27
CA PRO A 10 2.23 -3.35 -2.17
C PRO A 10 3.71 -3.00 -2.27
N PHE A 11 4.60 -3.87 -1.80
CA PHE A 11 6.06 -3.74 -1.95
C PHE A 11 6.53 -3.63 -3.40
N ILE A 12 6.15 -4.55 -4.28
CA ILE A 12 6.53 -4.51 -5.71
C ILE A 12 5.93 -3.27 -6.39
N GLY A 13 4.68 -2.94 -6.03
CA GLY A 13 4.03 -1.72 -6.48
C GLY A 13 4.78 -0.45 -6.09
N GLY A 14 5.33 -0.40 -4.87
CA GLY A 14 6.20 0.69 -4.42
C GLY A 14 7.54 0.73 -5.15
N TYR A 15 8.19 -0.43 -5.29
CA TYR A 15 9.51 -0.57 -5.92
C TYR A 15 9.55 -0.06 -7.36
N TYR A 16 8.55 -0.40 -8.17
CA TYR A 16 8.46 0.13 -9.53
C TYR A 16 7.70 1.46 -9.60
N GLY A 17 6.72 1.70 -8.72
CA GLY A 17 5.85 2.87 -8.74
C GLY A 17 6.56 4.19 -8.47
N ILE A 18 7.52 4.21 -7.54
CA ILE A 18 8.22 5.47 -7.19
C ILE A 18 9.04 6.03 -8.36
N THR A 19 9.48 5.19 -9.29
CA THR A 19 10.25 5.62 -10.47
C THR A 19 9.43 6.46 -11.45
N SER A 20 8.11 6.60 -11.26
CA SER A 20 7.27 7.54 -11.99
C SER A 20 7.31 8.98 -11.43
N ALA A 21 7.83 9.17 -10.21
CA ALA A 21 7.90 10.46 -9.50
C ALA A 21 9.32 11.06 -9.52
N LYS A 22 9.98 11.05 -10.70
CA LYS A 22 11.44 11.28 -10.85
C LYS A 22 11.95 12.67 -10.39
N ASP A 23 11.10 13.68 -10.24
CA ASP A 23 11.54 15.07 -10.09
C ASP A 23 11.34 15.66 -8.69
N SER A 24 11.94 15.04 -7.67
CA SER A 24 11.97 15.64 -6.34
C SER A 24 13.39 15.66 -5.79
N SER A 25 13.89 16.84 -5.41
CA SER A 25 15.15 17.04 -4.67
C SER A 25 15.12 16.51 -3.23
N SER A 26 14.00 15.93 -2.79
CA SER A 26 13.85 15.40 -1.43
C SER A 26 14.61 14.08 -1.22
N SER A 27 14.93 13.78 0.05
CA SER A 27 15.65 12.56 0.41
C SER A 27 14.85 11.31 0.02
N PRO A 28 15.53 10.19 -0.36
CA PRO A 28 14.89 8.92 -0.69
C PRO A 28 13.81 8.50 0.32
N GLY A 29 14.12 8.67 1.60
CA GLY A 29 13.20 8.31 2.67
C GLY A 29 11.94 9.16 2.75
N ARG A 30 12.06 10.46 2.47
CA ARG A 30 10.90 11.35 2.44
C ARG A 30 10.01 11.04 1.25
N LYS A 31 10.57 10.75 0.08
CA LYS A 31 9.80 10.31 -1.10
C LYS A 31 9.04 9.01 -0.82
N ALA A 32 9.76 8.02 -0.29
CA ALA A 32 9.19 6.72 0.05
C ALA A 32 8.06 6.82 1.09
N PHE A 33 8.24 7.67 2.11
CA PHE A 33 7.22 7.94 3.11
C PHE A 33 5.96 8.58 2.52
N ILE A 34 6.13 9.62 1.68
CA ILE A 34 5.01 10.27 1.00
C ILE A 34 4.29 9.30 0.05
N PHE A 35 5.02 8.47 -0.68
CA PHE A 35 4.46 7.44 -1.54
C PHE A 35 3.63 6.43 -0.73
N GLY A 36 4.17 5.97 0.41
CA GLY A 36 3.47 5.07 1.34
C GLY A 36 2.18 5.69 1.89
N ILE A 37 2.20 6.98 2.27
CA ILE A 37 0.98 7.70 2.70
C ILE A 37 -0.06 7.72 1.60
N TRP A 38 0.29 8.14 0.38
CA TRP A 38 -0.68 8.24 -0.71
C TRP A 38 -1.26 6.89 -1.12
N THR A 39 -0.42 5.86 -1.14
CA THR A 39 -0.88 4.48 -1.37
C THR A 39 -1.80 4.01 -0.25
N GLY A 40 -1.47 4.34 1.00
CA GLY A 40 -2.29 4.06 2.17
C GLY A 40 -3.66 4.74 2.10
N VAL A 41 -3.72 6.02 1.74
CA VAL A 41 -4.98 6.76 1.59
C VAL A 41 -5.82 6.15 0.48
N LEU A 42 -5.24 5.89 -0.70
CA LEU A 42 -5.94 5.27 -1.83
C LEU A 42 -6.56 3.93 -1.43
N MET A 43 -5.76 3.05 -0.82
CA MET A 43 -6.23 1.74 -0.40
C MET A 43 -7.20 1.82 0.78
N GLY A 44 -7.02 2.78 1.69
CA GLY A 44 -7.95 3.07 2.77
C GLY A 44 -9.34 3.44 2.26
N VAL A 45 -9.44 4.29 1.23
CA VAL A 45 -10.72 4.64 0.61
C VAL A 45 -11.39 3.40 0.00
N VAL A 46 -10.65 2.62 -0.79
CA VAL A 46 -11.18 1.40 -1.43
C VAL A 46 -11.67 0.39 -0.38
N LEU A 47 -10.84 0.14 0.64
CA LEU A 47 -11.16 -0.81 1.71
C LEU A 47 -12.29 -0.31 2.62
N ALA A 48 -12.40 0.99 2.86
CA ALA A 48 -13.51 1.56 3.63
C ALA A 48 -14.83 1.40 2.88
N ILE A 49 -14.88 1.64 1.57
CA ILE A 49 -16.08 1.41 0.75
C ILE A 49 -16.46 -0.08 0.80
N ALA A 50 -15.50 -0.97 0.60
CA ALA A 50 -15.72 -2.41 0.71
C ALA A 50 -16.20 -2.81 2.12
N GLY A 51 -15.62 -2.22 3.16
CA GLY A 51 -15.98 -2.45 4.56
C GLY A 51 -17.40 -2.00 4.89
N VAL A 52 -17.85 -0.86 4.35
CA VAL A 52 -19.23 -0.39 4.48
C VAL A 52 -20.19 -1.39 3.84
N ILE A 53 -19.94 -1.81 2.60
CA ILE A 53 -20.78 -2.78 1.89
C ILE A 53 -20.82 -4.10 2.67
N ALA A 54 -19.66 -4.63 3.08
CA ALA A 54 -19.56 -5.87 3.84
C ALA A 54 -20.32 -5.78 5.18
N THR A 55 -20.26 -4.65 5.87
CA THR A 55 -20.99 -4.42 7.12
C THR A 55 -22.50 -4.52 6.90
N ILE A 56 -23.01 -3.99 5.78
CA ILE A 56 -24.45 -4.00 5.47
C ILE A 56 -24.94 -5.40 5.08
N VAL A 57 -24.15 -6.16 4.32
CA VAL A 57 -24.65 -7.38 3.64
C VAL A 57 -24.27 -8.71 4.31
N SER A 58 -23.25 -8.73 5.17
CA SER A 58 -22.65 -10.01 5.61
C SER A 58 -23.16 -10.57 6.94
N GLY A 59 -23.74 -9.73 7.82
CA GLY A 59 -24.04 -10.12 9.20
C GLY A 59 -22.82 -10.42 10.07
N VAL A 60 -21.60 -10.23 9.54
CA VAL A 60 -20.34 -10.42 10.28
C VAL A 60 -20.17 -9.28 11.28
N MET A 61 -19.60 -9.60 12.45
CA MET A 61 -19.31 -8.61 13.49
C MET A 61 -18.51 -7.42 12.91
N PRO A 62 -19.02 -6.17 13.00
CA PRO A 62 -18.39 -5.02 12.36
C PRO A 62 -16.93 -4.80 12.77
N LEU A 63 -16.58 -5.09 14.02
CA LEU A 63 -15.20 -4.99 14.51
C LEU A 63 -14.21 -5.86 13.73
N LEU A 64 -14.61 -7.04 13.26
CA LEU A 64 -13.75 -7.91 12.45
C LEU A 64 -13.51 -7.31 11.06
N ILE A 65 -14.56 -6.77 10.45
CA ILE A 65 -14.49 -6.11 9.14
C ILE A 65 -13.58 -4.90 9.21
N TRP A 66 -13.86 -3.98 10.15
CA TRP A 66 -13.11 -2.75 10.29
C TRP A 66 -11.68 -2.98 10.79
N GLY A 67 -11.47 -3.98 11.67
CA GLY A 67 -10.12 -4.42 12.04
C GLY A 67 -9.31 -4.88 10.82
N GLY A 68 -9.93 -5.63 9.91
CA GLY A 68 -9.34 -5.99 8.61
C GLY A 68 -9.01 -4.76 7.76
N VAL A 69 -9.95 -3.84 7.59
CA VAL A 69 -9.74 -2.57 6.85
C VAL A 69 -8.49 -1.85 7.37
N TRP A 70 -8.40 -1.65 8.68
CA TRP A 70 -7.24 -1.00 9.30
C TRP A 70 -5.92 -1.73 9.02
N VAL A 71 -5.87 -3.05 9.28
CA VAL A 71 -4.66 -3.86 9.09
C VAL A 71 -4.21 -3.81 7.63
N PHE A 72 -5.13 -3.99 6.67
CA PHE A 72 -4.79 -3.98 5.25
C PHE A 72 -4.38 -2.60 4.75
N THR A 73 -5.00 -1.52 5.22
CA THR A 73 -4.59 -0.15 4.89
C THR A 73 -3.15 0.11 5.34
N PHE A 74 -2.82 -0.20 6.59
CA PHE A 74 -1.46 -0.02 7.10
C PHE A 74 -0.44 -0.94 6.42
N TYR A 75 -0.83 -2.18 6.13
CA TYR A 75 0.01 -3.10 5.37
C TYR A 75 0.34 -2.54 3.97
N TYR A 76 -0.66 -2.02 3.25
CA TYR A 76 -0.43 -1.40 1.93
C TYR A 76 0.46 -0.16 2.03
N ALA A 77 0.19 0.73 2.99
CA ALA A 77 0.97 1.96 3.18
C ALA A 77 2.45 1.66 3.47
N THR A 78 2.71 0.76 4.41
CA THR A 78 4.07 0.45 4.87
C THR A 78 4.86 -0.33 3.83
N MET A 79 4.29 -1.39 3.25
CA MET A 79 5.00 -2.22 2.26
C MET A 79 5.30 -1.44 0.98
N SER A 80 4.37 -0.60 0.52
CA SER A 80 4.61 0.25 -0.66
C SER A 80 5.67 1.32 -0.38
N GLY A 81 5.68 1.93 0.80
CA GLY A 81 6.75 2.83 1.22
C GLY A 81 8.11 2.12 1.28
N LEU A 82 8.17 0.91 1.82
CA LEU A 82 9.42 0.11 1.87
C LEU A 82 9.94 -0.25 0.48
N GLY A 83 9.05 -0.68 -0.42
CA GLY A 83 9.42 -0.98 -1.80
C GLY A 83 9.97 0.25 -2.52
N ALA A 84 9.30 1.40 -2.33
CA ALA A 84 9.71 2.68 -2.86
C ALA A 84 11.08 3.12 -2.32
N TRP A 85 11.32 2.96 -1.02
CA TRP A 85 12.62 3.24 -0.40
C TRP A 85 13.73 2.37 -1.01
N TYR A 86 13.48 1.06 -1.13
CA TYR A 86 14.46 0.11 -1.67
C TYR A 86 14.85 0.47 -3.11
N SER A 87 13.89 0.91 -3.92
CA SER A 87 14.14 1.37 -5.30
C SER A 87 15.04 2.60 -5.36
N GLU A 88 14.78 3.61 -4.53
CA GLU A 88 15.58 4.84 -4.50
C GLU A 88 17.00 4.63 -3.97
N LEU A 89 17.21 3.67 -3.05
CA LEU A 89 18.56 3.27 -2.62
C LEU A 89 19.33 2.58 -3.76
N LYS A 90 18.69 1.64 -4.46
CA LYS A 90 19.30 0.92 -5.58
C LYS A 90 19.76 1.83 -6.72
N VAL A 91 19.10 2.96 -6.95
CA VAL A 91 19.51 3.93 -7.98
C VAL A 91 20.80 4.68 -7.60
N ARG A 92 21.19 4.66 -6.32
CA ARG A 92 22.36 5.36 -5.79
C ARG A 92 23.59 4.48 -5.55
N ASP A 93 23.42 3.15 -5.58
CA ASP A 93 24.51 2.16 -5.56
C ASP A 93 24.97 1.83 -6.99
#